data_AF-A0A8B6Y408-F1
#
_entry.id   AF-A0A8B6Y408-F1
#
_cell.length_a   1.000
_cell.length_b   1.000
_cell.length_c   1.000
_cell.angle_alpha   90.00
_cell.angle_beta   90.00
_cell.angle_gamma   90.00
#
_symmetry.space_group_name_H-M   'P 1'
#
loop_
_entity.id
_entity.type
_entity.pdbx_description
1 polymer ?
#
loop_
_entity_poly.entity_id
_entity_poly.type
_entity_poly.pdbx_seq_one_letter_code
_entity_poly.pdbx_strand_id
1 'polypeptide(L)'
;LLDIGLRSLEKPTLFIELLIPTLFSMSIVVQLHFFHTPLVKNINQILNNRKFLKTNKLTAPIASCSTEASTCARTSTELDKFDEIADNVDKAPKFKKWYDDFTSILWLFAELHMPKIVCFTAMIVAIQQVSAINAVFIIMIGLSMPSKTLQYIISFIMIVWSSLVVLVYMVYQLEFVKENTLERNCTNSSLPVLLQVHHFSSNAWWLGLHKSTSVSLDVR
;
A
#
# COMPACT_ATOMS: atom_id res chain seq x y z
N LEU A 1 -18.64 11.55 23.89
CA LEU A 1 -18.93 12.65 22.94
C LEU A 1 -17.71 13.51 22.69
N LEU A 2 -16.97 13.91 23.74
CA LEU A 2 -15.65 14.55 23.60
C LEU A 2 -14.64 13.68 22.83
N ASP A 3 -14.70 12.36 23.02
CA ASP A 3 -13.80 11.37 22.39
C ASP A 3 -14.04 11.15 20.88
N ILE A 4 -15.15 11.66 20.35
CA ILE A 4 -15.51 11.57 18.91
C ILE A 4 -15.03 12.82 18.16
N GLY A 5 -14.35 13.75 18.84
CA GLY A 5 -13.81 14.99 18.25
C GLY A 5 -14.69 16.22 18.45
N LEU A 6 -15.80 16.14 19.19
CA LEU A 6 -16.57 17.35 19.54
C LEU A 6 -15.89 18.10 20.70
N ARG A 7 -14.89 18.92 20.36
CA ARG A 7 -14.20 19.85 21.27
C ARG A 7 -14.56 21.30 20.94
N SER A 8 -14.55 22.16 21.96
CA SER A 8 -14.59 23.61 21.77
C SER A 8 -13.21 24.07 21.30
N LEU A 9 -13.08 24.36 20.01
CA LEU A 9 -11.80 24.68 19.37
C LEU A 9 -11.60 26.19 19.26
N GLU A 10 -10.37 26.66 19.49
CA GLU A 10 -9.97 28.04 19.18
C GLU A 10 -9.93 28.25 17.65
N LYS A 11 -10.10 29.51 17.23
CA LYS A 11 -10.28 29.91 15.82
C LYS A 11 -9.27 29.32 14.82
N PRO A 12 -7.95 29.24 15.09
CA PRO A 12 -6.99 28.71 14.10
C PRO A 12 -7.03 27.17 13.99
N THR A 13 -7.24 26.45 15.08
CA THR A 13 -7.30 24.98 15.09
C THR A 13 -8.56 24.46 14.38
N LEU A 14 -9.68 25.18 14.56
CA LEU A 14 -10.94 24.91 13.87
C LEU A 14 -10.79 24.97 12.33
N PHE A 15 -9.98 25.91 11.82
CA PHE A 15 -9.74 26.02 10.38
C PHE A 15 -9.01 24.79 9.83
N ILE A 16 -7.97 24.30 10.53
CA ILE A 16 -7.20 23.11 10.10
C ILE A 16 -8.07 21.86 10.14
N GLU A 17 -8.86 21.69 11.20
CA GLU A 17 -9.73 20.53 11.39
C GLU A 17 -10.88 20.48 10.40
N LEU A 18 -11.30 21.64 9.86
CA LEU A 18 -12.24 21.72 8.75
C LEU A 18 -11.54 21.61 7.38
N LEU A 19 -10.30 22.09 7.26
CA LEU A 19 -9.53 22.08 6.02
C LEU A 19 -9.13 20.67 5.60
N ILE A 20 -8.70 19.82 6.53
CA ILE A 20 -8.28 18.44 6.24
C ILE A 20 -9.40 17.60 5.58
N PRO A 21 -10.62 17.49 6.15
CA PRO A 21 -11.70 16.73 5.52
C PRO A 21 -12.23 17.40 4.24
N THR A 22 -12.18 18.73 4.13
CA THR A 22 -12.59 19.44 2.91
C THR A 22 -11.60 19.23 1.75
N LEU A 23 -10.29 19.31 2.00
CA LEU A 23 -9.26 18.97 1.01
C LEU A 23 -9.34 17.49 0.60
N PHE A 24 -9.59 16.59 1.55
CA PHE A 24 -9.80 15.17 1.27
C PHE A 24 -11.03 14.95 0.39
N SER A 25 -12.17 15.57 0.74
CA SER A 25 -13.40 15.51 -0.05
C SER A 25 -13.22 16.09 -1.45
N MET A 26 -12.54 17.23 -1.57
CA MET A 26 -12.24 17.85 -2.86
C MET A 26 -11.37 16.92 -3.72
N SER A 27 -10.32 16.34 -3.13
CA SER A 27 -9.44 15.37 -3.80
C SER A 27 -10.23 14.16 -4.32
N ILE A 28 -11.18 13.64 -3.54
CA ILE A 28 -12.05 12.54 -3.97
C ILE A 28 -12.92 12.95 -5.16
N VAL A 29 -13.54 14.14 -5.11
CA VAL A 29 -14.37 14.63 -6.22
C VAL A 29 -13.55 14.80 -7.49
N VAL A 30 -12.34 15.35 -7.41
CA VAL A 30 -11.44 15.49 -8.57
C VAL A 30 -11.01 14.12 -9.10
N GLN A 31 -10.61 13.21 -8.21
CA GLN A 31 -10.21 11.86 -8.60
C GLN A 31 -11.36 11.13 -9.28
N LEU A 32 -12.57 11.20 -8.72
CA LEU A 32 -13.77 10.59 -9.30
C LEU A 32 -14.10 11.23 -10.65
N HIS A 33 -14.10 12.55 -10.76
CA HIS A 33 -14.47 13.25 -11.99
C HIS A 33 -13.48 12.98 -13.13
N PHE A 34 -12.17 13.06 -12.85
CA PHE A 34 -11.14 12.97 -13.89
C PHE A 34 -10.77 11.52 -14.23
N PHE A 35 -10.66 10.63 -13.23
CA PHE A 35 -10.19 9.26 -13.47
C PHE A 35 -11.31 8.28 -13.80
N HIS A 36 -12.58 8.51 -13.41
CA HIS A 36 -13.62 7.50 -13.62
C HIS A 36 -13.85 7.16 -15.10
N THR A 37 -14.01 8.17 -15.96
CA THR A 37 -14.27 7.95 -17.39
C THR A 37 -13.13 7.21 -18.11
N PRO A 38 -11.86 7.63 -18.03
CA PRO A 38 -10.76 6.89 -18.66
C PRO A 38 -10.52 5.51 -18.01
N LEU A 39 -10.72 5.37 -16.70
CA LEU A 39 -10.57 4.11 -15.99
C LEU A 39 -11.59 3.08 -16.47
N VAL A 40 -12.88 3.45 -16.54
CA VAL A 40 -13.94 2.56 -17.04
C VAL A 40 -13.66 2.15 -18.48
N LYS A 41 -13.22 3.09 -19.32
CA LYS A 41 -12.84 2.79 -20.71
C LYS A 41 -11.71 1.76 -20.79
N ASN A 42 -10.64 1.96 -20.02
CA ASN A 42 -9.48 1.05 -20.00
C ASN A 42 -9.84 -0.34 -19.46
N ILE A 43 -10.63 -0.43 -18.39
CA ILE A 43 -11.10 -1.71 -17.83
C ILE A 43 -11.96 -2.46 -18.86
N ASN A 44 -12.89 -1.78 -19.51
CA ASN A 44 -13.76 -2.39 -20.52
C ASN A 44 -12.93 -2.93 -21.70
N GLN A 45 -11.90 -2.20 -22.13
CA GLN A 45 -11.00 -2.66 -23.17
C GLN A 45 -10.22 -3.92 -22.76
N ILE A 46 -9.67 -3.97 -21.54
CA ILE A 46 -8.98 -5.15 -21.00
C ILE A 46 -9.94 -6.35 -20.92
N LEU A 47 -11.16 -6.13 -20.43
CA LEU A 47 -12.17 -7.18 -20.32
C LEU A 47 -12.58 -7.70 -21.70
N ASN A 48 -12.74 -6.83 -22.68
CA ASN A 48 -13.06 -7.20 -24.06
C ASN A 48 -11.94 -8.04 -24.69
N ASN A 49 -10.69 -7.61 -24.53
CA ASN A 49 -9.51 -8.37 -25.00
C ASN A 49 -9.42 -9.75 -24.34
N ARG A 50 -9.72 -9.86 -23.03
CA ARG A 50 -9.77 -11.16 -22.33
C ARG A 50 -10.90 -12.06 -22.81
N LYS A 51 -12.08 -11.50 -23.14
CA LYS A 51 -13.20 -12.25 -23.72
C LYS A 51 -12.81 -12.81 -25.10
N PHE A 52 -12.19 -12.00 -25.96
CA PHE A 52 -11.69 -12.42 -27.26
C PHE A 52 -10.64 -13.55 -27.17
N LEU A 53 -9.72 -13.49 -26.20
CA LEU A 53 -8.76 -14.58 -25.95
C LEU A 53 -9.44 -15.89 -25.52
N LYS A 54 -10.57 -15.83 -24.81
CA LYS A 54 -11.33 -17.03 -24.42
C LYS A 54 -12.13 -17.61 -25.59
N THR A 55 -12.71 -16.77 -26.46
CA THR A 55 -13.48 -17.25 -27.62
C THR A 55 -12.58 -17.90 -28.66
N ASN A 56 -11.38 -17.36 -28.90
CA ASN A 56 -10.46 -17.91 -29.89
C ASN A 56 -9.68 -19.13 -29.40
N LYS A 57 -9.61 -19.37 -28.09
CA LYS A 57 -9.05 -20.61 -27.55
C LYS A 57 -9.95 -21.83 -27.77
N LEU A 58 -11.23 -21.63 -28.14
CA LEU A 58 -12.18 -22.70 -28.43
C LEU A 58 -12.38 -22.97 -29.93
N THR A 59 -11.82 -22.13 -30.81
CA THR A 59 -11.96 -22.29 -32.27
C THR A 59 -10.61 -22.04 -32.92
N ALA A 60 -9.79 -23.08 -33.03
CA ALA A 60 -8.71 -23.10 -34.02
C ALA A 60 -9.31 -23.41 -35.38
N PRO A 61 -9.06 -22.57 -36.40
CA PRO A 61 -8.77 -23.10 -37.70
C PRO A 61 -7.45 -22.56 -38.25
N ILE A 62 -6.75 -23.48 -38.87
CA ILE A 62 -5.60 -23.34 -39.75
C ILE A 62 -6.00 -22.47 -40.97
N ALA A 63 -5.21 -21.43 -41.32
CA ALA A 63 -5.02 -20.98 -42.71
C ALA A 63 -4.02 -19.78 -42.83
N SER A 64 -2.80 -20.11 -43.26
CA SER A 64 -1.92 -19.51 -44.31
C SER A 64 -2.06 -18.07 -44.88
N CYS A 65 -0.86 -17.54 -45.26
CA CYS A 65 -0.51 -16.59 -46.34
C CYS A 65 -0.84 -15.09 -46.17
N SER A 66 -0.05 -14.10 -46.62
CA SER A 66 1.22 -14.04 -47.38
C SER A 66 1.77 -12.59 -47.37
N THR A 67 3.09 -12.48 -47.47
CA THR A 67 3.96 -11.51 -48.18
C THR A 67 3.34 -10.25 -48.81
N GLU A 68 3.95 -9.07 -48.59
CA GLU A 68 4.52 -8.20 -49.64
C GLU A 68 5.17 -6.90 -49.09
N ALA A 69 6.33 -6.57 -49.62
CA ALA A 69 7.17 -5.40 -49.37
C ALA A 69 7.00 -4.34 -50.48
N SER A 70 7.33 -3.06 -50.22
CA SER A 70 7.98 -2.07 -51.16
C SER A 70 7.80 -0.61 -50.68
N THR A 71 8.87 0.17 -50.42
CA THR A 71 9.64 1.08 -51.33
C THR A 71 9.00 2.48 -51.41
N CYS A 72 9.50 3.57 -50.78
CA CYS A 72 10.70 4.43 -50.93
C CYS A 72 10.43 5.81 -51.61
N ALA A 73 10.96 6.86 -50.96
CA ALA A 73 11.66 8.05 -51.49
C ALA A 73 10.96 9.42 -51.74
N ARG A 74 11.51 10.41 -50.98
CA ARG A 74 11.98 11.77 -51.34
C ARG A 74 11.03 12.98 -51.45
N THR A 75 11.26 13.95 -50.56
CA THR A 75 11.47 15.37 -50.91
C THR A 75 12.49 15.99 -49.96
N SER A 76 13.74 16.04 -50.42
CA SER A 76 14.89 16.67 -49.78
C SER A 76 15.07 18.07 -50.37
N THR A 77 14.99 19.13 -49.55
CA THR A 77 15.73 20.41 -49.71
C THR A 77 15.31 21.51 -48.72
N GLU A 78 14.18 21.40 -48.01
CA GLU A 78 13.71 22.39 -47.02
C GLU A 78 13.65 21.81 -45.59
N LEU A 79 14.54 20.87 -45.24
CA LEU A 79 14.61 20.26 -43.90
C LEU A 79 15.92 20.55 -43.17
N ASP A 80 16.97 20.95 -43.89
CA ASP A 80 18.33 21.03 -43.34
C ASP A 80 18.53 22.22 -42.38
N LYS A 81 17.64 23.23 -42.38
CA LYS A 81 17.70 24.39 -41.47
C LYS A 81 16.89 24.25 -40.18
N PHE A 82 15.93 23.32 -40.14
CA PHE A 82 15.19 23.01 -38.91
C PHE A 82 15.84 21.89 -38.09
N ASP A 83 16.74 21.11 -38.70
CA ASP A 83 17.45 20.01 -38.06
C ASP A 83 18.50 20.50 -37.05
N GLU A 84 19.15 21.64 -37.33
CA GLU A 84 20.22 22.19 -36.48
C GLU A 84 19.72 22.80 -35.15
N ILE A 85 18.45 23.22 -35.08
CA ILE A 85 17.82 23.73 -33.84
C ILE A 85 17.07 22.61 -33.09
N ALA A 86 16.65 21.55 -33.79
CA ALA A 86 16.01 20.38 -33.19
C ALA A 86 16.98 19.52 -32.36
N ASP A 87 18.28 19.54 -32.68
CA ASP A 87 19.29 18.66 -32.07
C ASP A 87 19.55 18.91 -30.56
N ASN A 88 19.19 20.09 -30.04
CA ASN A 88 19.24 20.37 -28.60
C ASN A 88 17.94 20.03 -27.86
N VAL A 89 16.84 19.84 -28.59
CA VAL A 89 15.57 19.24 -28.11
C VAL A 89 15.59 17.71 -28.34
N ASP A 90 16.60 17.19 -29.02
CA ASP A 90 16.74 15.78 -29.44
C ASP A 90 17.23 14.81 -28.34
N LYS A 91 17.45 15.31 -27.12
CA LYS A 91 17.56 14.43 -25.94
C LYS A 91 16.21 13.96 -25.42
N ALA A 92 15.12 14.67 -25.72
CA ALA A 92 13.77 14.27 -25.31
C ALA A 92 13.31 12.91 -25.91
N PRO A 93 13.49 12.61 -27.22
CA PRO A 93 13.13 11.30 -27.75
C PRO A 93 14.03 10.18 -27.23
N LYS A 94 15.32 10.46 -26.99
CA LYS A 94 16.26 9.50 -26.40
C LYS A 94 15.90 9.20 -24.93
N PHE A 95 15.58 10.22 -24.16
CA PHE A 95 15.12 10.09 -22.77
C PHE A 95 13.77 9.38 -22.68
N LYS A 96 12.82 9.71 -23.57
CA LYS A 96 11.52 9.03 -23.63
C LYS A 96 11.68 7.54 -23.92
N LYS A 97 12.50 7.17 -24.92
CA LYS A 97 12.80 5.75 -25.22
C LYS A 97 13.45 5.06 -24.02
N TRP A 98 14.46 5.68 -23.42
CA TRP A 98 15.12 5.15 -22.22
C TRP A 98 14.15 4.98 -21.04
N TYR A 99 13.21 5.92 -20.83
CA TYR A 99 12.19 5.83 -19.78
C TYR A 99 11.16 4.74 -20.06
N ASP A 100 10.73 4.59 -21.32
CA ASP A 100 9.79 3.54 -21.75
C ASP A 100 10.43 2.13 -21.52
N ASP A 101 11.70 1.97 -21.88
CA ASP A 101 12.47 0.75 -21.66
C ASP A 101 12.70 0.48 -20.15
N PHE A 102 13.10 1.50 -19.40
CA PHE A 102 13.33 1.42 -17.96
C PHE A 102 12.04 1.07 -17.20
N THR A 103 10.91 1.68 -17.57
CA THR A 103 9.60 1.39 -16.99
C THR A 103 9.20 -0.07 -17.24
N SER A 104 9.50 -0.61 -18.42
CA SER A 104 9.25 -2.02 -18.74
C SER A 104 10.09 -2.97 -17.87
N ILE A 105 11.37 -2.65 -17.67
CA ILE A 105 12.26 -3.41 -16.78
C ILE A 105 11.79 -3.31 -15.33
N LEU A 106 11.43 -2.11 -14.87
CA LEU A 106 10.88 -1.89 -13.54
C LEU A 106 9.59 -2.65 -13.31
N TRP A 107 8.71 -2.69 -14.31
CA TRP A 107 7.47 -3.45 -14.24
C TRP A 107 7.74 -4.94 -14.08
N LEU A 108 8.64 -5.50 -14.89
CA LEU A 108 9.04 -6.91 -14.79
C LEU A 108 9.71 -7.23 -13.44
N PHE A 109 10.58 -6.33 -12.96
CA PHE A 109 11.20 -6.46 -11.65
C PHE A 109 10.16 -6.43 -10.54
N ALA A 110 9.22 -5.49 -10.58
CA ALA A 110 8.12 -5.39 -9.62
C ALA A 110 7.29 -6.68 -9.64
N GLU A 111 6.86 -7.16 -10.80
CA GLU A 111 6.06 -8.39 -10.93
C GLU A 111 6.72 -9.59 -10.26
N LEU A 112 8.05 -9.75 -10.42
CA LEU A 112 8.79 -10.84 -9.81
C LEU A 112 9.07 -10.66 -8.31
N HIS A 113 9.28 -9.42 -7.85
CA HIS A 113 9.73 -9.13 -6.49
C HIS A 113 8.63 -8.74 -5.50
N MET A 114 7.44 -8.32 -5.95
CA MET A 114 6.31 -7.94 -5.10
C MET A 114 6.04 -8.91 -3.93
N PRO A 115 5.92 -10.24 -4.12
CA PRO A 115 5.67 -11.16 -3.00
C PRO A 115 6.83 -11.24 -2.00
N LYS A 116 8.08 -11.08 -2.46
CA LYS A 116 9.26 -11.07 -1.58
C LYS A 116 9.30 -9.80 -0.74
N ILE A 117 8.99 -8.65 -1.35
CA ILE A 117 8.94 -7.35 -0.66
C ILE A 117 7.88 -7.38 0.44
N VAL A 118 6.68 -7.89 0.16
CA VAL A 118 5.60 -8.00 1.15
C VAL A 118 6.00 -8.90 2.33
N CYS A 119 6.66 -10.03 2.07
CA CYS A 119 7.14 -10.89 3.15
C CYS A 119 8.26 -10.21 3.97
N PHE A 120 9.15 -9.46 3.31
CA PHE A 120 10.23 -8.73 3.96
C PHE A 120 9.72 -7.60 4.84
N THR A 121 8.74 -6.82 4.37
CA THR A 121 8.11 -5.75 5.19
C THR A 121 7.37 -6.33 6.38
N ALA A 122 6.61 -7.42 6.19
CA ALA A 122 5.95 -8.11 7.29
C ALA A 122 6.94 -8.66 8.32
N MET A 123 8.10 -9.16 7.86
CA MET A 123 9.19 -9.59 8.75
C MET A 123 9.76 -8.43 9.56
N ILE A 124 10.01 -7.28 8.93
CA ILE A 124 10.47 -6.07 9.64
C ILE A 124 9.47 -5.67 10.73
N VAL A 125 8.19 -5.61 10.39
CA VAL A 125 7.12 -5.28 11.35
C VAL A 125 7.10 -6.26 12.52
N ALA A 126 7.26 -7.56 12.24
CA ALA A 126 7.27 -8.59 13.29
C ALA A 126 8.48 -8.48 14.24
N ILE A 127 9.62 -7.97 13.76
CA ILE A 127 10.84 -7.78 14.56
C ILE A 127 10.79 -6.49 15.39
N GLN A 128 10.16 -5.42 14.88
CA GLN A 128 10.16 -4.11 15.55
C GLN A 128 9.52 -4.16 16.96
N GLN A 129 8.52 -5.02 17.15
CA GLN A 129 7.93 -5.24 18.47
C GLN A 129 7.60 -6.72 18.65
N VAL A 130 8.16 -7.36 19.67
CA VAL A 130 7.84 -8.75 20.01
C VAL A 130 6.50 -8.76 20.74
N SER A 131 5.44 -9.16 20.05
CA SER A 131 4.09 -9.28 20.60
C SER A 131 3.35 -10.49 20.04
N ALA A 132 2.32 -10.95 20.74
CA ALA A 132 1.51 -12.07 20.25
C ALA A 132 0.83 -11.77 18.91
N ILE A 133 0.39 -10.52 18.70
CA ILE A 133 -0.20 -10.06 17.43
C ILE A 133 0.83 -10.15 16.29
N ASN A 134 2.08 -9.79 16.59
CA ASN A 134 3.17 -9.83 15.61
C ASN A 134 3.71 -11.24 15.35
N ALA A 135 3.60 -12.15 16.33
CA ALA A 135 3.95 -13.56 16.15
C ALA A 135 3.09 -14.24 15.07
N VAL A 136 1.84 -13.81 14.87
CA VAL A 136 0.97 -14.30 13.80
C VAL A 136 1.56 -14.00 12.42
N PHE A 137 2.19 -12.84 12.22
CA PHE A 137 2.88 -12.54 10.96
C PHE A 137 4.02 -13.53 10.67
N ILE A 138 4.78 -13.95 11.68
CA ILE A 138 5.87 -14.93 11.52
C ILE A 138 5.31 -16.28 11.05
N ILE A 139 4.21 -16.74 11.65
CA ILE A 139 3.56 -18.00 11.26
C ILE A 139 3.09 -17.92 9.81
N MET A 140 2.42 -16.82 9.44
CA MET A 140 1.91 -16.60 8.09
C MET A 140 3.05 -16.52 7.05
N ILE A 141 4.18 -15.88 7.39
CA ILE A 141 5.38 -15.86 6.54
C ILE A 141 5.95 -17.27 6.38
N GLY A 142 6.03 -18.06 7.46
CA GLY A 142 6.49 -19.45 7.41
C GLY A 142 5.66 -20.31 6.47
N LEU A 143 4.33 -20.14 6.48
CA LEU A 143 3.39 -20.80 5.57
C LEU A 143 3.48 -20.28 4.12
N SER A 144 3.97 -19.05 3.93
CA SER A 144 4.16 -18.42 2.61
C SER A 144 5.39 -18.96 1.88
N MET A 145 6.46 -19.35 2.58
CA MET A 145 7.70 -19.85 1.97
C MET A 145 7.58 -21.11 1.08
N PRO A 146 6.84 -22.17 1.44
CA PRO A 146 6.92 -23.46 0.74
C PRO A 146 6.31 -23.54 -0.66
N SER A 147 5.37 -22.65 -1.05
CA SER A 147 4.78 -22.73 -2.40
C SER A 147 4.29 -21.40 -2.97
N LYS A 148 4.49 -21.21 -4.28
CA LYS A 148 4.11 -19.97 -5.00
C LYS A 148 2.60 -19.73 -5.03
N THR A 149 1.78 -20.78 -5.08
CA THR A 149 0.33 -20.65 -5.06
C THR A 149 -0.19 -20.23 -3.69
N LEU A 150 0.38 -20.77 -2.60
CA LEU A 150 0.01 -20.34 -1.24
C LEU A 150 0.48 -18.92 -0.94
N GLN A 151 1.59 -18.46 -1.52
CA GLN A 151 2.06 -17.06 -1.37
C GLN A 151 0.97 -16.06 -1.74
N TYR A 152 0.25 -16.30 -2.84
CA TYR A 152 -0.83 -15.40 -3.26
C TYR A 152 -1.99 -15.37 -2.27
N ILE A 153 -2.45 -16.55 -1.84
CA ILE A 153 -3.57 -16.69 -0.88
C ILE A 153 -3.19 -16.07 0.47
N ILE A 154 -1.99 -16.36 0.96
CA ILE A 154 -1.51 -15.84 2.24
C ILE A 154 -1.33 -14.32 2.17
N SER A 155 -0.86 -13.77 1.04
CA SER A 155 -0.77 -12.31 0.87
C SER A 155 -2.13 -11.63 1.05
N PHE A 156 -3.20 -12.22 0.52
CA PHE A 156 -4.56 -11.71 0.75
C PHE A 156 -4.95 -11.75 2.23
N ILE A 157 -4.69 -12.86 2.91
CA ILE A 157 -4.99 -13.00 4.34
C ILE A 157 -4.15 -12.01 5.18
N MET A 158 -2.88 -11.79 4.81
CA MET A 158 -1.99 -10.84 5.45
C MET A 158 -2.49 -9.40 5.35
N ILE A 159 -3.10 -9.01 4.23
CA ILE A 159 -3.73 -7.69 4.07
C ILE A 159 -4.91 -7.55 5.02
N VAL A 160 -5.79 -8.56 5.07
CA VAL A 160 -6.95 -8.56 5.97
C VAL A 160 -6.51 -8.51 7.43
N TRP A 161 -5.53 -9.32 7.80
CA TRP A 161 -4.97 -9.35 9.15
C TRP A 161 -4.31 -8.01 9.51
N SER A 162 -3.48 -7.45 8.63
CA SER A 162 -2.87 -6.14 8.82
C SER A 162 -3.92 -5.04 9.01
N SER A 163 -4.98 -5.05 8.21
CA SER A 163 -6.09 -4.12 8.37
C SER A 163 -6.77 -4.26 9.74
N LEU A 164 -6.99 -5.49 10.21
CA LEU A 164 -7.54 -5.75 11.54
C LEU A 164 -6.58 -5.25 12.64
N VAL A 165 -5.29 -5.51 12.51
CA VAL A 165 -4.27 -5.07 13.46
C VAL A 165 -4.27 -3.55 13.58
N VAL A 166 -4.21 -2.82 12.46
CA VAL A 166 -4.27 -1.35 12.46
C VAL A 166 -5.57 -0.85 13.10
N LEU A 167 -6.71 -1.48 12.79
CA LEU A 167 -7.99 -1.13 13.41
C LEU A 167 -7.94 -1.32 14.93
N VAL A 168 -7.44 -2.46 15.41
CA VAL A 168 -7.31 -2.75 16.84
C VAL A 168 -6.39 -1.74 17.52
N TYR A 169 -5.26 -1.37 16.91
CA TYR A 169 -4.38 -0.34 17.44
C TYR A 169 -5.09 1.02 17.54
N MET A 170 -5.81 1.44 16.49
CA MET A 170 -6.52 2.73 16.49
C MET A 170 -7.65 2.76 17.52
N VAL A 171 -8.40 1.67 17.67
CA VAL A 171 -9.47 1.56 18.67
C VAL A 171 -8.91 1.52 20.09
N TYR A 172 -7.77 0.84 20.32
CA TYR A 172 -7.13 0.78 21.63
C TYR A 172 -6.63 2.15 22.12
N GLN A 173 -6.26 3.05 21.20
CA GLN A 173 -5.88 4.42 21.58
C GLN A 173 -7.04 5.26 22.12
N LEU A 174 -8.30 4.84 21.93
CA LEU A 174 -9.44 5.58 22.45
C LEU A 174 -9.48 5.56 24.00
N GLU A 175 -9.92 6.67 24.58
CA GLU A 175 -9.92 6.88 26.03
C GLU A 175 -10.91 5.96 26.77
N PHE A 176 -11.88 5.36 26.06
CA PHE A 176 -12.84 4.41 26.64
C PHE A 176 -12.18 3.15 27.24
N VAL A 177 -11.02 2.74 26.72
CA VAL A 177 -10.28 1.57 27.24
C VAL A 177 -9.43 2.01 28.44
N LYS A 178 -9.89 1.73 29.66
CA LYS A 178 -9.15 2.05 30.89
C LYS A 178 -8.20 0.91 31.27
N GLU A 179 -6.89 1.14 31.12
CA GLU A 179 -5.84 0.16 31.43
C GLU A 179 -5.88 -0.29 32.90
N ASN A 180 -6.25 0.61 33.82
CA ASN A 180 -6.32 0.36 35.25
C ASN A 180 -7.34 -0.72 35.69
N THR A 181 -8.31 -1.08 34.85
CA THR A 181 -9.27 -2.16 35.15
C THR A 181 -8.77 -3.54 34.73
N LEU A 182 -7.78 -3.57 33.84
CA LEU A 182 -7.19 -4.80 33.26
C LEU A 182 -5.87 -5.20 33.94
N GLU A 183 -5.31 -4.33 34.77
CA GLU A 183 -4.11 -4.61 35.56
C GLU A 183 -4.43 -5.53 36.73
N ARG A 184 -3.75 -6.67 36.78
CA ARG A 184 -3.75 -7.54 37.96
C ARG A 184 -2.47 -7.27 38.75
N ASN A 185 -2.66 -6.93 40.01
CA ASN A 185 -1.54 -6.79 40.94
C ASN A 185 -1.08 -8.19 41.38
N CYS A 186 0.09 -8.60 40.92
CA CYS A 186 0.71 -9.87 41.29
C CYS A 186 1.79 -9.69 42.37
N THR A 187 1.73 -8.62 43.17
CA THR A 187 2.70 -8.37 44.25
C THR A 187 2.61 -9.52 45.26
N ASN A 188 3.69 -10.31 45.34
CA ASN A 188 3.79 -11.41 46.29
C ASN A 188 4.09 -10.85 47.67
N SER A 189 3.08 -10.85 48.56
CA SER A 189 3.16 -10.33 49.93
C SER A 189 4.13 -11.11 50.85
N SER A 190 4.69 -12.20 50.33
CA SER A 190 5.52 -13.16 51.09
C SER A 190 7.03 -12.87 51.01
N LEU A 191 7.45 -11.87 50.22
CA LEU A 191 8.87 -11.53 50.01
C LEU A 191 9.27 -10.30 50.87
N PRO A 192 10.52 -10.24 51.41
CA PRO A 192 10.98 -9.08 52.18
C PRO A 192 10.89 -7.78 51.37
N VAL A 193 10.55 -6.66 52.03
CA VAL A 193 10.29 -5.34 51.40
C VAL A 193 11.42 -4.86 50.49
N LEU A 194 12.67 -5.25 50.74
CA LEU A 194 13.83 -4.92 49.91
C LEU A 194 13.82 -5.56 48.50
N LEU A 195 12.98 -6.57 48.27
CA LEU A 195 12.93 -7.39 47.06
C LEU A 195 11.54 -7.37 46.41
N GLN A 196 10.66 -6.46 46.85
CA GLN A 196 9.27 -6.42 46.42
C GLN A 196 9.17 -5.94 44.96
N VAL A 197 9.13 -6.90 44.04
CA VAL A 197 8.88 -6.62 42.61
C VAL A 197 7.39 -6.35 42.43
N HIS A 198 7.03 -5.08 42.24
CA HIS A 198 5.69 -4.66 41.84
C HIS A 198 5.44 -5.09 40.39
N HIS A 199 5.01 -6.33 40.20
CA HIS A 199 4.66 -6.84 38.87
C HIS A 199 3.17 -6.59 38.60
N PHE A 200 2.87 -5.45 37.98
CA PHE A 200 1.58 -5.23 37.34
C PHE A 200 1.59 -5.98 36.02
N SER A 201 0.79 -7.06 35.93
CA SER A 201 0.66 -7.83 34.70
C SER A 201 -0.71 -7.54 34.09
N SER A 202 -0.71 -6.95 32.90
CA SER A 202 -1.91 -6.77 32.08
C SER A 202 -1.82 -7.69 30.87
N ASN A 203 -2.92 -8.34 30.53
CA ASN A 203 -3.01 -9.22 29.35
C ASN A 203 -2.79 -8.43 28.04
N ALA A 204 -3.06 -7.11 28.04
CA ALA A 204 -2.83 -6.22 26.91
C ALA A 204 -1.32 -6.09 26.57
N TRP A 205 -0.45 -6.18 27.58
CA TRP A 205 1.00 -6.10 27.40
C TRP A 205 1.52 -7.28 26.56
N TRP A 206 1.02 -8.49 26.80
CA TRP A 206 1.39 -9.68 26.02
C TRP A 206 0.91 -9.62 24.56
N LEU A 207 -0.27 -9.02 24.35
CA LEU A 207 -0.79 -8.73 23.01
C LEU A 207 0.02 -7.62 22.30
N GLY A 208 0.85 -6.84 23.00
CA GLY A 208 1.61 -5.72 22.46
C GLY A 208 0.79 -4.44 22.26
N LEU A 209 -0.35 -4.34 22.93
CA LEU A 209 -1.19 -3.15 22.93
C LEU A 209 -0.69 -2.20 24.01
N HIS A 210 -0.18 -1.04 23.58
CA HIS A 210 0.24 0.04 24.47
C HIS A 210 -0.44 1.32 24.05
N LYS A 211 -0.93 2.08 25.03
CA LYS A 211 -1.37 3.44 24.77
C LYS A 211 -0.14 4.29 24.50
N SER A 212 -0.13 4.94 23.33
CA SER A 212 0.92 5.90 23.03
C SER A 212 0.54 7.23 23.68
N THR A 213 1.33 7.69 24.64
CA THR A 213 1.17 9.00 25.27
C THR A 213 1.57 10.16 24.35
N SER A 214 2.10 9.89 23.14
CA SER A 214 2.68 10.91 22.26
C SER A 214 1.85 11.31 21.04
N VAL A 215 0.68 10.70 20.77
CA VAL A 215 -0.14 11.11 19.61
C VAL A 215 -0.61 12.57 19.73
N SER A 216 -0.72 13.10 20.95
CA SER A 216 -1.10 14.49 21.23
C SER A 216 0.06 15.47 21.42
N LEU A 217 1.32 15.02 21.38
CA LEU A 217 2.48 15.88 21.62
C LEU A 217 3.18 16.38 20.34
N ASP A 218 2.81 15.84 19.17
CA ASP A 218 3.36 16.27 17.86
C ASP A 218 2.46 17.30 17.14
N VAL A 219 1.46 17.84 17.85
CA VAL A 219 0.56 18.92 17.37
C VAL A 219 0.59 20.12 18.33
N ARG A 220 1.72 20.36 18.99
CA ARG A 220 1.95 21.60 19.76
C ARG A 220 3.11 22.38 19.20
#